data_AF-A0A6V7Y3N4-F1
#
_entry.id   AF-A0A6V7Y3N4-F1
#
_cell.length_a   1.000
_cell.length_b   1.000
_cell.length_c   1.000
_cell.angle_alpha   90.00
_cell.angle_beta   90.00
_cell.angle_gamma   90.00
#
_symmetry.space_group_name_H-M   'P 1'
#
loop_
_entity.id
_entity.type
_entity.pdbx_description
1 polymer ?
#
loop_
_entity_poly.entity_id
_entity_poly.type
_entity_poly.pdbx_seq_one_letter_code
_entity_poly.pdbx_strand_id
1 'polypeptide(L)' 'MRWWYDSSVRKCKRFKYLGCGGSSNRWFNKAECRKECMVVIKLFK' A
#
# COMPACT_ATOMS: atom_id res chain seq x y z
N MET A 1 -1.08 11.78 -6.51
CA MET A 1 -1.15 10.31 -6.76
C MET A 1 -0.72 9.58 -5.50
N ARG A 2 -1.34 8.44 -5.19
CA ARG A 2 -1.00 7.59 -4.03
C ARG A 2 -1.11 6.11 -4.40
N TRP A 3 -0.58 5.25 -3.55
CA TRP A 3 -0.63 3.79 -3.69
C TRP A 3 -1.45 3.19 -2.56
N TRP A 4 -2.24 2.17 -2.84
CA TRP A 4 -2.96 1.38 -1.85
C TRP A 4 -2.77 -0.10 -2.15
N TYR A 5 -2.84 -0.93 -1.13
CA TYR A 5 -2.74 -2.38 -1.26
C TYR A 5 -4.14 -2.97 -1.48
N ASP A 6 -4.30 -3.64 -2.60
CA ASP A 6 -5.50 -4.39 -2.94
C ASP A 6 -5.26 -5.87 -2.59
N SER A 7 -5.90 -6.32 -1.52
CA SER A 7 -5.78 -7.70 -1.01
C SER A 7 -6.44 -8.73 -1.92
N SER A 8 -7.46 -8.34 -2.71
CA SER A 8 -8.17 -9.27 -3.60
C SER A 8 -7.27 -9.83 -4.69
N VAL A 9 -6.36 -8.98 -5.20
CA VAL A 9 -5.39 -9.35 -6.24
C VAL A 9 -3.96 -9.41 -5.71
N ARG A 10 -3.78 -9.21 -4.39
CA ARG A 10 -2.50 -9.11 -3.69
C ARG A 10 -1.52 -8.20 -4.43
N LYS A 11 -1.92 -6.96 -4.74
CA LYS A 11 -1.09 -6.00 -5.48
C LYS A 11 -1.28 -4.57 -4.98
N CYS A 12 -0.20 -3.79 -5.02
CA CYS A 12 -0.25 -2.34 -4.86
C CYS A 12 -0.74 -1.64 -6.14
N LYS A 13 -1.85 -0.91 -6.04
CA LYS A 13 -2.48 -0.15 -7.12
C LYS A 13 -2.34 1.36 -6.88
N ARG A 14 -2.30 2.15 -7.96
CA ARG A 14 -2.32 3.62 -7.88
C ARG A 14 -3.74 4.13 -7.80
N PHE A 15 -3.93 5.24 -7.09
CA PHE A 15 -5.18 6.00 -7.08
C PHE A 15 -4.92 7.50 -6.91
N LYS A 16 -5.92 8.32 -7.27
CA LYS A 16 -5.89 9.76 -7.02
C LYS A 16 -6.43 10.01 -5.62
N TYR A 17 -5.61 10.61 -4.78
CA TYR A 17 -6.01 11.10 -3.46
C TYR A 17 -6.14 12.62 -3.53
N LEU A 18 -7.28 13.15 -3.07
CA LEU A 18 -7.64 14.56 -3.21
C LEU A 18 -7.19 15.45 -2.03
N GLY A 19 -6.65 14.87 -0.96
CA GLY A 19 -5.98 15.65 0.09
C GLY A 19 -6.58 15.50 1.50
N CYS A 20 -7.83 15.06 1.65
CA CYS A 20 -8.46 14.88 2.96
C CYS A 20 -9.05 13.47 3.18
N GLY A 21 -9.06 13.02 4.45
CA GLY A 21 -9.63 11.74 4.88
C GLY A 21 -8.86 10.48 4.46
N GLY A 22 -9.56 9.34 4.45
CA GLY A 22 -9.06 8.04 3.99
C GLY A 22 -8.50 7.14 5.10
N SER A 23 -7.95 5.99 4.71
CA SER A 23 -7.37 4.98 5.62
C SER A 23 -5.85 4.95 5.57
N SER A 24 -5.23 4.24 6.52
CA SER A 24 -3.78 4.00 6.56
C SER A 24 -3.25 3.13 5.41
N ASN A 25 -4.13 2.54 4.59
CA ASN A 25 -3.78 1.78 3.39
C ASN A 25 -3.39 2.71 2.23
N ARG A 26 -2.42 3.61 2.46
CA ARG A 26 -2.05 4.68 1.54
C ARG A 26 -0.58 5.09 1.66
N TRP A 27 0.17 4.97 0.57
CA TRP A 27 1.59 5.32 0.51
C TRP A 27 1.92 6.26 -0.65
N PHE A 28 3.10 6.91 -0.59
CA PHE A 28 3.54 7.86 -1.62
C PHE A 28 4.06 7.14 -2.86
N ASN A 29 4.73 5.99 -2.68
CA ASN A 29 5.29 5.21 -3.78
C ASN A 29 4.93 3.71 -3.68
N LYS A 30 5.15 2.99 -4.79
CA LYS A 30 4.84 1.55 -4.89
C LYS A 30 5.70 0.70 -3.96
N ALA A 31 6.95 1.12 -3.73
CA ALA A 31 7.91 0.37 -2.94
C ALA A 31 7.51 0.34 -1.45
N GLU A 32 7.07 1.46 -0.90
CA GLU A 32 6.49 1.56 0.45
C GLU A 32 5.29 0.64 0.62
N CYS A 33 4.32 0.70 -0.30
CA CYS A 33 3.16 -0.18 -0.26
C CYS A 33 3.55 -1.67 -0.32
N ARG A 34 4.52 -2.02 -1.17
CA ARG A 34 5.04 -3.40 -1.27
C ARG A 34 5.79 -3.82 -0.01
N LYS A 35 6.60 -2.94 0.56
CA LYS A 35 7.36 -3.18 1.79
C LYS A 35 6.42 -3.49 2.94
N GLU A 36 5.32 -2.74 3.05
CA GLU A 36 4.39 -2.89 4.17
C GLU A 36 3.46 -4.10 4.00
N CYS A 37 2.96 -4.34 2.78
CA CYS A 37 1.87 -5.30 2.56
C CYS A 37 2.22 -6.56 1.76
N MET A 38 3.40 -6.61 1.12
CA MET A 38 3.77 -7.70 0.20
C MET A 38 5.05 -8.44 0.63
N VAL A 39 5.71 -8.05 1.72
CA VAL A 39 6.89 -8.75 2.21
C VAL A 39 6.44 -10.05 2.89
N VAL A 40 6.58 -11.14 2.16
CA VAL A 40 6.20 -12.52 2.56
C VAL A 40 7.18 -13.12 3.58
N ILE A 41 8.12 -12.35 4.12
CA ILE A 41 9.03 -12.83 5.16
C ILE A 41 9.22 -11.72 6.21
N LYS A 42 8.18 -11.44 7.01
CA LYS A 42 8.45 -11.03 8.38
C LYS A 42 8.97 -12.29 9.07
N LEU A 43 10.28 -12.55 8.97
CA LEU A 43 10.95 -13.41 9.95
C LEU A 43 10.57 -12.81 11.29
N PHE A 44 9.75 -13.56 12.02
CA PHE A 44 9.20 -13.18 13.32
C PHE A 44 10.31 -12.53 14.16
N LYS A 45 10.12 -11.28 14.52
CA LYS A 45 10.82 -10.66 15.64
C LYS A 45 9.84 -10.59 16.79
#